data_AF-P0DQH2-F1
#
_entry.id   AF-P0DQH2-F1
#
_cell.length_a   1.000
_cell.length_b   1.000
_cell.length_c   1.000
_cell.angle_alpha   90.00
_cell.angle_beta   90.00
_cell.angle_gamma   90.00
#
_symmetry.space_group_name_H-M   'P 1'
#
loop_
_entity.id
_entity.type
_entity.pdbx_description
1 polymer ?
#
loop_
_entity_poly.entity_id
_entity_poly.type
_entity_poly.pdbx_seq_one_letter_code
_entity_poly.pdbx_strand_id
1 'polypeptide(L)' 'LECYQKSKVVTCQPEQKFCYSDTTMFFPNHPVYLSGCTFSCTEEGNRRCCTTDKCNR' A
#
# COMPACT_ATOMS: atom_id res chain seq x y z
N LEU A 1 3.58 -6.32 -11.46
CA LEU A 1 3.81 -5.75 -10.13
C LEU A 1 3.02 -6.59 -9.12
N GLU A 2 3.70 -7.15 -8.13
CA GLU A 2 3.11 -7.86 -7.00
C GLU A 2 3.26 -7.00 -5.73
N CYS A 3 2.20 -6.85 -4.95
CA CYS A 3 2.23 -6.07 -3.71
C CYS A 3 1.62 -6.86 -2.55
N TYR A 4 1.94 -6.49 -1.32
CA TYR A 4 1.22 -6.98 -0.14
C TYR A 4 -0.13 -6.28 -0.01
N GLN A 5 -1.17 -7.05 0.29
CA GLN A 5 -2.51 -6.59 0.64
C GLN A 5 -3.06 -7.50 1.76
N LYS A 6 -3.30 -6.93 2.95
CA LYS A 6 -3.79 -7.67 4.14
C LYS A 6 -3.03 -8.98 4.40
N SER A 7 -1.69 -8.90 4.43
CA SER A 7 -0.76 -10.03 4.63
C SER A 7 -0.69 -11.06 3.50
N LYS A 8 -1.38 -10.85 2.37
CA LYS A 8 -1.26 -11.68 1.17
C LYS A 8 -0.48 -10.95 0.09
N VAL A 9 0.17 -11.70 -0.80
CA VAL A 9 0.73 -11.13 -2.03
C VAL A 9 -0.35 -11.17 -3.10
N VAL A 10 -0.57 -10.04 -3.77
CA VAL A 10 -1.54 -9.90 -4.86
C VAL A 10 -0.83 -9.34 -6.09
N THR A 11 -1.20 -9.85 -7.27
CA THR A 11 -0.76 -9.28 -8.55
C THR A 11 -1.63 -8.07 -8.87
N CYS A 12 -1.01 -6.92 -9.09
CA CYS A 12 -1.71 -5.68 -9.43
C CYS A 12 -2.32 -5.72 -10.83
N GLN A 13 -3.37 -4.93 -11.03
CA GLN A 13 -3.88 -4.67 -12.37
C GLN A 13 -2.82 -3.97 -13.23
N PRO A 14 -2.83 -4.13 -14.56
CA PRO A 14 -1.82 -3.56 -15.45
C PRO A 14 -1.69 -2.02 -15.34
N GLU A 15 -2.79 -1.36 -15.00
CA GLU A 15 -2.88 0.10 -14.83
C GLU A 15 -2.34 0.57 -13.46
N GLN A 16 -2.25 -0.32 -12.47
CA GLN A 16 -1.77 -0.03 -11.13
C GLN A 16 -0.25 -0.19 -11.08
N LYS A 17 0.46 0.92 -11.27
CA LYS A 17 1.93 0.92 -11.39
C LYS A 17 2.69 1.04 -10.08
N PHE A 18 1.98 1.14 -8.95
CA PHE A 18 2.60 1.37 -7.65
C PHE A 18 2.03 0.41 -6.60
N CYS A 19 2.88 -0.03 -5.69
CA CYS A 19 2.46 -0.55 -4.40
C CYS A 19 2.40 0.61 -3.41
N TYR A 20 1.46 0.56 -2.46
CA TYR A 20 1.43 1.48 -1.33
C TYR A 20 1.33 0.72 -0.01
N SER A 21 1.89 1.31 1.04
CA SER A 21 1.60 0.98 2.44
C SER A 21 1.28 2.27 3.18
N ASP A 22 0.33 2.20 4.09
CA ASP A 22 -0.11 3.34 4.89
C ASP A 22 -0.53 2.86 6.27
N THR A 23 -0.43 3.74 7.25
CA THR A 23 -0.90 3.51 8.62
C THR A 23 -1.83 4.64 8.99
N THR A 24 -3.12 4.32 9.07
CA THR A 24 -4.17 5.28 9.44
C THR A 24 -4.73 4.94 10.83
N MET A 25 -5.15 5.95 11.58
CA MET A 25 -5.82 5.78 12.88
C MET A 25 -7.23 6.35 12.80
N PHE A 26 -8.21 5.49 12.53
CA PHE A 26 -9.62 5.89 12.58
C PHE A 26 -10.10 6.08 14.03
N PHE A 27 -9.47 5.40 14.99
CA PHE A 27 -9.76 5.50 16.42
C PHE A 27 -8.47 5.74 17.21
N PRO A 28 -8.54 6.46 18.36
CA PRO A 28 -7.40 6.65 19.22
C PRO A 28 -6.79 5.30 19.62
N ASN A 29 -5.45 5.19 19.52
CA ASN A 29 -4.68 3.99 19.87
C ASN A 29 -5.01 2.71 19.07
N HIS A 30 -5.70 2.81 17.93
CA HIS A 30 -5.99 1.65 17.08
C HIS A 30 -5.48 1.86 15.64
N PRO A 31 -4.15 1.73 15.41
CA PRO A 31 -3.59 1.85 14.07
C PRO A 31 -4.11 0.74 13.16
N VAL A 32 -4.52 1.14 11.95
CA VAL A 32 -4.94 0.26 10.86
C VAL A 32 -3.89 0.36 9.77
N TYR A 33 -3.25 -0.77 9.49
CA TYR A 33 -2.29 -0.90 8.40
C TYR A 33 -3.04 -1.20 7.11
N LEU A 34 -2.83 -0.34 6.11
CA LEU A 34 -3.38 -0.49 4.78
C LEU A 34 -2.23 -0.75 3.82
N SER A 35 -2.39 -1.73 2.94
CA SER A 35 -1.41 -2.00 1.89
C SER A 35 -2.11 -2.57 0.66
N GLY A 36 -1.56 -2.28 -0.52
CA GLY A 36 -2.05 -2.84 -1.77
C GLY A 36 -1.44 -2.20 -3.00
N CYS A 37 -2.10 -2.42 -4.13
CA CYS A 37 -1.79 -1.79 -5.41
C CYS A 37 -2.54 -0.46 -5.55
N THR A 38 -1.93 0.53 -6.21
CA THR A 38 -2.55 1.83 -6.49
C THR A 38 -2.15 2.35 -7.88
N PHE A 39 -3.03 3.14 -8.48
CA PHE A 39 -2.82 3.79 -9.78
C PHE A 39 -1.91 5.01 -9.66
N SER A 40 -2.05 5.73 -8.56
CA SER A 40 -1.28 6.94 -8.24
C SER A 40 -0.84 6.89 -6.79
N CYS A 41 0.25 7.61 -6.51
CA CYS A 41 0.68 7.84 -5.15
C CYS A 41 0.84 9.32 -4.88
N THR A 42 0.22 9.78 -3.79
CA THR A 42 0.55 11.03 -3.12
C THR A 42 1.20 10.66 -1.80
N GLU A 43 2.42 11.15 -1.57
CA GLU A 43 3.11 11.02 -0.29
C GLU A 43 2.48 12.01 0.71
N GLU A 44 1.33 11.65 1.26
CA GLU A 44 0.68 12.36 2.34
C GLU A 44 0.64 11.51 3.61
N GLY A 45 1.02 12.12 4.73
CA GLY A 45 1.03 11.46 6.04
C GLY A 45 2.05 10.32 6.12
N ASN A 46 1.59 9.13 6.50
CA ASN A 46 2.42 7.93 6.65
C ASN A 46 2.40 7.03 5.40
N ARG A 47 1.76 7.48 4.31
CA ARG A 47 1.65 6.71 3.09
C ARG A 47 3.00 6.65 2.39
N ARG A 48 3.50 5.44 2.17
CA ARG A 48 4.67 5.15 1.35
C ARG A 48 4.24 4.46 0.08
N CYS A 49 4.87 4.81 -1.03
CA CYS A 49 4.71 4.07 -2.27
C CYS A 49 6.03 3.72 -2.90
N CYS A 50 5.96 2.70 -3.74
CA CYS A 50 7.11 2.14 -4.42
C CYS A 50 6.64 1.38 -5.67
N THR A 51 7.55 1.14 -6.60
CA THR A 51 7.25 0.62 -7.94
C THR A 51 7.85 -0.76 -8.19
N THR A 52 8.40 -1.40 -7.15
CA THR A 52 9.06 -2.71 -7.21
C THR A 52 8.19 -3.79 -6.57
N ASP A 53 8.40 -5.06 -6.94
CA ASP A 53 7.61 -6.15 -6.38
C ASP A 53 7.82 -6.29 -4.86
N LYS A 54 6.73 -6.44 -4.11
CA LYS A 54 6.67 -6.71 -2.67
C LYS A 54 7.31 -5.62 -1.81
N CYS A 55 7.43 -4.42 -2.35
CA CYS A 55 8.11 -3.30 -1.70
C CYS A 55 7.30 -2.65 -0.56
N ASN A 56 5.98 -2.87 -0.52
CA ASN A 56 5.07 -2.28 0.46
C ASN A 56 4.79 -3.19 1.67
N ARG A 57 5.82 -3.91 2.12
CA ARG A 57 5.73 -4.81 3.28
C ARG A 57 5.63 -4.04 4.59
#